data_AF-A0A7C4PNL5-F1
#
_entry.id   AF-A0A7C4PNL5-F1
#
_cell.length_a   1.000
_cell.length_b   1.000
_cell.length_c   1.000
_cell.angle_alpha   90.00
_cell.angle_beta   90.00
_cell.angle_gamma   90.00
#
_symmetry.space_group_name_H-M   'P 1'
#
loop_
_entity.id
_entity.type
_entity.pdbx_description
1 polymer ?
#
loop_
_entity_poly.entity_id
_entity_poly.type
_entity_poly.pdbx_seq_one_letter_code
_entity_poly.pdbx_strand_id
1 'polypeptide(L)'
;MSLPASEPIPMPEEELPPARRRRMNRMVLPEDGDEQSARLDELGKRAIPGAEFYLSALLAGLVAGLGFWLDSPALVILAALLVPFMGPLMGLAVATVAGSARFLLRSLGSLMIAAVIFLLTGTLTGWGARLFPPLSLIQAGYHTRFTWPDAALLTVGVVITLALMNRSPSQRPLVSSVAVAYTVFLPLSAAGFGLTSGALPGWEMGLAVFLAHLVWGVLCGTLTLIFLGFRPLRFLSYALTGGYALLCVAGGLVYFLSSVEAVRPPPSLPAALPPVPETRTPLASEQSGPGLLPSADIPSQTPSPTATLTPTATHTLVPTRTPTVTLTPAPTPVYARINARGGNGAFIRAEPKYDALIVVSMLNGNVVEVLEDVTVNEGVTWVKVRTADGKEGWIVRELLATATPAPGW
;
A
#
# COMPACT_ATOMS: atom_id res chain seq x y z
N MET A 1 -3.40 44.08 -17.79
CA MET A 1 -4.54 43.39 -17.16
C MET A 1 -5.35 42.75 -18.27
N SER A 2 -5.25 41.43 -18.44
CA SER A 2 -6.04 40.66 -19.42
C SER A 2 -7.38 40.29 -18.79
N LEU A 3 -8.47 40.72 -19.42
CA LEU A 3 -9.84 40.40 -19.01
C LEU A 3 -10.07 38.87 -19.05
N PRO A 4 -10.86 38.31 -18.11
CA PRO A 4 -11.22 36.89 -18.15
C PRO A 4 -12.12 36.64 -19.37
N ALA A 5 -11.77 35.61 -20.15
CA ALA A 5 -12.62 35.14 -21.24
C ALA A 5 -13.92 34.58 -20.64
N SER A 6 -15.04 35.24 -20.92
CA SER A 6 -16.37 34.75 -20.58
C SER A 6 -16.66 33.50 -21.39
N GLU A 7 -16.81 32.37 -20.71
CA GLU A 7 -17.30 31.14 -21.32
C GLU A 7 -18.75 31.38 -21.76
N PRO A 8 -19.11 31.15 -23.05
CA PRO A 8 -20.46 31.44 -23.53
C PRO A 8 -21.45 30.51 -22.83
N ILE A 9 -22.53 31.09 -22.31
CA ILE A 9 -23.67 30.33 -21.77
C ILE A 9 -24.17 29.39 -22.88
N PRO A 10 -24.37 28.09 -22.60
CA PRO A 10 -24.88 27.17 -23.59
C PRO A 10 -26.24 27.66 -24.10
N MET A 11 -26.30 27.93 -25.41
CA MET A 11 -27.49 28.44 -26.08
C MET A 11 -28.66 27.45 -25.91
N PRO A 12 -29.89 27.92 -25.65
CA PRO A 12 -31.08 27.08 -25.66
C PRO A 12 -31.19 26.31 -26.98
N GLU A 13 -31.62 25.03 -26.93
CA GLU A 13 -31.66 24.14 -28.10
C GLU A 13 -32.49 24.67 -29.28
N GLU A 14 -33.39 25.61 -29.00
CA GLU A 14 -34.29 26.27 -29.95
C GLU A 14 -33.60 27.29 -30.84
N GLU A 15 -32.44 27.82 -30.43
CA GLU A 15 -31.66 28.80 -31.20
C GLU A 15 -30.58 28.14 -32.09
N LEU A 16 -30.48 26.82 -32.08
CA LEU A 16 -29.51 26.09 -32.89
C LEU A 16 -29.96 26.00 -34.36
N PRO A 17 -29.06 26.27 -35.33
CA PRO A 17 -29.37 26.08 -36.75
C PRO A 17 -29.89 24.67 -37.04
N PRO A 18 -30.85 24.49 -37.98
CA PRO A 18 -31.53 23.21 -38.20
C PRO A 18 -30.57 22.06 -38.55
N ALA A 19 -29.43 22.34 -39.18
CA ALA A 19 -28.39 21.35 -39.45
C ALA A 19 -27.67 20.87 -38.18
N ARG A 20 -27.43 21.77 -37.21
CA ARG A 20 -26.78 21.46 -35.93
C ARG A 20 -27.73 20.71 -35.00
N ARG A 21 -29.01 21.10 -34.97
CA ARG A 21 -30.06 20.39 -34.23
C ARG A 21 -30.27 18.96 -34.74
N ARG A 22 -30.25 18.74 -36.06
CA ARG A 22 -30.30 17.39 -36.66
C ARG A 22 -29.08 16.53 -36.35
N ARG A 23 -27.89 17.15 -36.24
CA ARG A 23 -26.66 16.46 -35.85
C ARG A 23 -26.68 16.07 -34.37
N MET A 24 -27.19 16.95 -33.51
CA MET A 24 -27.35 16.72 -32.07
C MET A 24 -28.41 15.65 -31.79
N ASN A 25 -29.58 15.72 -32.44
CA ASN A 25 -30.63 14.72 -32.32
C ASN A 25 -30.28 13.36 -32.98
N ARG A 26 -29.24 13.32 -33.82
CA ARG A 26 -28.66 12.06 -34.34
C ARG A 26 -27.65 11.44 -33.39
N MET A 27 -27.17 12.17 -32.39
CA MET A 27 -26.34 11.62 -31.33
C MET A 27 -27.28 11.01 -30.28
N VAL A 28 -27.50 9.70 -30.40
CA VAL A 28 -28.28 8.90 -29.44
C VAL A 28 -27.50 8.69 -28.12
N LEU A 29 -26.21 9.04 -28.11
CA LEU A 29 -25.33 8.97 -26.96
C LEU A 29 -24.69 10.37 -26.76
N PRO A 30 -24.60 10.88 -25.52
CA PRO A 30 -23.74 12.02 -25.20
C PRO A 30 -22.31 11.78 -25.69
N GLU A 31 -21.48 12.82 -25.85
CA GLU A 31 -20.04 12.62 -26.05
C GLU A 31 -19.45 11.97 -24.78
N ASP A 32 -19.49 10.63 -24.69
CA ASP A 32 -18.89 9.82 -23.62
C ASP A 32 -17.43 10.25 -23.34
N GLY A 33 -16.75 10.80 -24.35
CA GLY A 33 -15.40 11.34 -24.24
C GLY A 33 -15.26 12.52 -23.28
N ASP A 34 -16.27 13.39 -23.19
CA ASP A 34 -16.21 14.59 -22.34
C ASP A 34 -16.41 14.24 -20.87
N GLU A 35 -17.40 13.41 -20.54
CA GLU A 35 -17.59 12.91 -19.17
C GLU A 35 -16.42 12.02 -18.72
N GLN A 36 -15.94 11.13 -19.60
CA GLN A 36 -14.81 10.28 -19.28
C GLN A 36 -13.52 11.09 -19.08
N SER A 37 -13.26 12.09 -19.93
CA SER A 37 -12.09 12.95 -19.79
C SER A 37 -12.14 13.78 -18.51
N ALA A 38 -13.32 14.27 -18.11
CA ALA A 38 -13.52 14.95 -16.83
C ALA A 38 -13.21 14.03 -15.63
N ARG A 39 -13.67 12.76 -15.67
CA ARG A 39 -13.34 11.77 -14.64
C ARG A 39 -11.84 11.45 -14.60
N LEU A 40 -11.19 11.31 -15.76
CA LEU A 40 -9.75 11.08 -15.83
C LEU A 40 -8.95 12.28 -15.32
N ASP A 41 -9.42 13.51 -15.56
CA ASP A 41 -8.81 14.72 -15.02
C ASP A 41 -8.97 14.82 -13.49
N GLU A 42 -10.13 14.44 -12.96
CA GLU A 42 -10.36 14.35 -11.51
C GLU A 42 -9.45 13.30 -10.84
N LEU A 43 -9.35 12.10 -11.43
CA LEU A 43 -8.41 11.07 -10.98
C LEU A 43 -6.96 11.55 -11.09
N GLY A 44 -6.62 12.27 -12.16
CA GLY A 44 -5.28 12.78 -12.40
C GLY A 44 -4.86 13.87 -11.40
N LYS A 45 -5.78 14.75 -11.02
CA LYS A 45 -5.55 15.78 -9.99
C LYS A 45 -5.25 15.16 -8.62
N ARG A 46 -5.90 14.03 -8.27
CA ARG A 46 -5.67 13.31 -7.00
C ARG A 46 -4.36 12.54 -6.95
N ALA A 47 -3.84 12.16 -8.11
CA ALA A 47 -2.59 11.42 -8.25
C ALA A 47 -1.34 12.30 -8.03
N ILE A 48 -1.48 13.62 -8.02
CA ILE A 48 -0.35 14.54 -7.84
C ILE A 48 0.05 14.57 -6.35
N PRO A 49 1.29 14.17 -6.00
CA PRO A 49 1.76 14.19 -4.62
C PRO A 49 2.00 15.63 -4.14
N GLY A 50 1.70 15.89 -2.86
CA GLY A 50 2.06 17.14 -2.17
C GLY A 50 3.45 17.06 -1.50
N ALA A 51 3.88 18.13 -0.82
CA ALA A 51 5.16 18.15 -0.12
C ALA A 51 5.27 17.07 0.97
N GLU A 52 4.18 16.82 1.71
CA GLU A 52 4.09 15.80 2.75
C GLU A 52 4.43 14.39 2.24
N PHE A 53 4.12 14.11 0.97
CA PHE A 53 4.45 12.83 0.35
C PHE A 53 5.96 12.62 0.27
N TYR A 54 6.73 13.66 -0.07
CA TYR A 54 8.18 13.57 -0.19
C TYR A 54 8.87 13.52 1.17
N LEU A 55 8.30 14.20 2.17
CA LEU A 55 8.82 14.13 3.55
C LEU A 55 8.62 12.74 4.14
N SER A 56 7.43 12.15 3.96
CA SER A 56 7.16 10.78 4.38
C SER A 56 7.94 9.74 3.58
N ALA A 57 8.18 9.97 2.28
CA ALA A 57 9.09 9.14 1.49
C ALA A 57 10.55 9.18 2.02
N LEU A 58 11.04 10.35 2.43
CA LEU A 58 12.35 10.50 3.05
C LEU A 58 12.45 9.70 4.36
N LEU A 59 11.44 9.85 5.24
CA LEU A 59 11.39 9.11 6.50
C LEU A 59 11.30 7.59 6.25
N ALA A 60 10.41 7.16 5.35
CA ALA A 60 10.24 5.76 5.02
C ALA A 60 11.52 5.14 4.42
N GLY A 61 12.22 5.86 3.55
CA GLY A 61 13.50 5.42 2.98
C GLY A 61 14.60 5.26 4.04
N LEU A 62 14.69 6.18 5.01
CA LEU A 62 15.62 6.05 6.14
C LEU A 62 15.28 4.83 7.00
N VAL A 63 14.01 4.62 7.31
CA VAL A 63 13.56 3.47 8.11
C VAL A 63 13.78 2.15 7.35
N ALA A 64 13.55 2.11 6.03
CA ALA A 64 13.83 0.95 5.20
C ALA A 64 15.32 0.59 5.22
N GLY A 65 16.18 1.60 4.99
CA GLY A 65 17.63 1.44 5.06
C GLY A 65 18.13 0.97 6.43
N LEU A 66 17.54 1.48 7.52
CA LEU A 66 17.83 1.00 8.88
C LEU A 66 17.33 -0.43 9.11
N GLY A 67 16.18 -0.79 8.54
CA GLY A 67 15.66 -2.15 8.54
C GLY A 67 16.59 -3.14 7.85
N PHE A 68 17.21 -2.74 6.74
CA PHE A 68 18.23 -3.53 6.05
C PHE A 68 19.53 -3.63 6.85
N TRP A 69 19.96 -2.52 7.46
CA TRP A 69 21.18 -2.50 8.28
C TRP A 69 21.06 -3.41 9.52
N LEU A 70 19.92 -3.34 10.21
CA LEU A 70 19.64 -4.13 11.41
C LEU A 70 19.07 -5.52 11.11
N ASP A 71 18.89 -5.86 9.82
CA ASP A 71 18.23 -7.08 9.33
C ASP A 71 16.86 -7.35 10.01
N SER A 72 16.09 -6.29 10.26
CA SER A 72 14.84 -6.36 11.02
C SER A 72 13.61 -6.29 10.11
N PRO A 73 12.81 -7.36 9.99
CA PRO A 73 11.60 -7.35 9.16
C PRO A 73 10.55 -6.36 9.68
N ALA A 74 10.51 -6.11 10.99
CA ALA A 74 9.57 -5.16 11.60
C ALA A 74 9.82 -3.72 11.10
N LEU A 75 11.09 -3.33 10.95
CA LEU A 75 11.45 -2.01 10.42
C LEU A 75 11.17 -1.89 8.93
N VAL A 76 11.36 -2.97 8.17
CA VAL A 76 10.99 -3.01 6.74
C VAL A 76 9.48 -2.83 6.56
N ILE A 77 8.67 -3.50 7.37
CA ILE A 77 7.21 -3.35 7.37
C ILE A 77 6.81 -1.93 7.82
N LEU A 78 7.45 -1.41 8.87
CA LEU A 78 7.23 -0.03 9.33
C LEU A 78 7.52 0.98 8.21
N ALA A 79 8.62 0.81 7.48
CA ALA A 79 8.96 1.66 6.34
C ALA A 79 7.85 1.65 5.29
N ALA A 80 7.31 0.48 4.95
CA ALA A 80 6.19 0.36 4.02
C ALA A 80 4.92 1.07 4.49
N LEU A 81 4.61 0.99 5.79
CA LEU A 81 3.46 1.69 6.40
C LEU A 81 3.63 3.21 6.46
N LEU A 82 4.88 3.68 6.55
CA LEU A 82 5.20 5.10 6.52
C LEU A 82 5.11 5.70 5.11
N VAL A 83 5.11 4.86 4.06
CA VAL A 83 5.01 5.37 2.70
C VAL A 83 3.59 5.93 2.47
N PRO A 84 3.48 7.20 2.04
CA PRO A 84 2.20 7.83 1.76
C PRO A 84 1.50 7.24 0.52
N PHE A 85 0.26 7.65 0.31
CA PHE A 85 -0.54 7.28 -0.86
C PHE A 85 0.23 7.43 -2.20
N MET A 86 0.28 6.35 -2.98
CA MET A 86 1.00 6.20 -4.24
C MET A 86 0.30 6.83 -5.43
N GLY A 87 0.00 8.13 -5.29
CA GLY A 87 -0.55 8.96 -6.36
C GLY A 87 0.23 8.86 -7.67
N PRO A 88 1.58 9.00 -7.69
CA PRO A 88 2.33 9.03 -8.94
C PRO A 88 2.17 7.80 -9.85
N LEU A 89 2.15 6.59 -9.27
CA LEU A 89 1.98 5.36 -10.05
C LEU A 89 0.55 5.24 -10.58
N MET A 90 -0.46 5.59 -9.77
CA MET A 90 -1.85 5.68 -10.23
C MET A 90 -2.00 6.73 -11.34
N GLY A 91 -1.30 7.86 -11.20
CA GLY A 91 -1.27 8.95 -12.18
C GLY A 91 -0.65 8.54 -13.51
N LEU A 92 0.37 7.66 -13.50
CA LEU A 92 0.91 7.07 -14.72
C LEU A 92 -0.15 6.21 -15.43
N ALA A 93 -0.84 5.33 -14.70
CA ALA A 93 -1.92 4.51 -15.26
C ALA A 93 -3.06 5.37 -15.84
N VAL A 94 -3.52 6.39 -15.11
CA VAL A 94 -4.54 7.34 -15.61
C VAL A 94 -4.04 8.11 -16.84
N ALA A 95 -2.78 8.58 -16.84
CA ALA A 95 -2.20 9.32 -17.96
C ALA A 95 -2.07 8.49 -19.23
N THR A 96 -1.77 7.21 -19.08
CA THR A 96 -1.65 6.28 -20.19
C THR A 96 -3.00 5.96 -20.81
N VAL A 97 -4.06 5.77 -20.00
CA VAL A 97 -5.42 5.60 -20.54
C VAL A 97 -5.91 6.88 -21.21
N ALA A 98 -5.67 8.04 -20.59
CA ALA A 98 -6.00 9.35 -21.14
C ALA A 98 -5.19 9.71 -22.40
N GLY A 99 -4.04 9.08 -22.63
CA GLY A 99 -3.15 9.39 -23.75
C GLY A 99 -2.59 10.81 -23.70
N SER A 100 -2.25 11.30 -22.51
CA SER A 100 -1.73 12.66 -22.29
C SER A 100 -0.25 12.62 -21.91
N ALA A 101 0.63 12.95 -22.86
CA ALA A 101 2.09 12.96 -22.64
C ALA A 101 2.51 13.95 -21.55
N ARG A 102 1.90 15.14 -21.49
CA ARG A 102 2.20 16.14 -20.44
C ARG A 102 1.87 15.62 -19.05
N PHE A 103 0.71 14.97 -18.90
CA PHE A 103 0.30 14.40 -17.62
C PHE A 103 1.17 13.18 -17.25
N LEU A 104 1.53 12.35 -18.24
CA LEU A 104 2.45 11.23 -18.06
C LEU A 104 3.82 11.70 -17.56
N LEU A 105 4.43 12.69 -18.22
CA LEU A 105 5.73 13.23 -17.81
C LEU A 105 5.68 13.87 -16.42
N ARG A 106 4.58 14.54 -16.07
CA ARG A 106 4.39 15.11 -14.73
C ARG A 106 4.31 14.03 -13.65
N SER A 107 3.51 12.99 -13.88
CA SER A 107 3.39 11.84 -12.97
C SER A 107 4.71 11.08 -12.86
N LEU A 108 5.40 10.85 -13.99
CA LEU A 108 6.72 10.24 -14.02
C LEU A 108 7.74 11.06 -13.25
N GLY A 109 7.82 12.37 -13.47
CA GLY A 109 8.72 13.25 -12.74
C GLY A 109 8.48 13.20 -11.23
N SER A 110 7.21 13.20 -10.82
CA SER A 110 6.85 13.11 -9.40
C SER A 110 7.27 11.78 -8.75
N LEU A 111 7.14 10.67 -9.49
CA LEU A 111 7.61 9.34 -9.08
C LEU A 111 9.13 9.29 -9.03
N MET A 112 9.83 9.87 -10.01
CA MET A 112 11.29 9.88 -10.08
C MET A 112 11.91 10.66 -8.93
N ILE A 113 11.29 11.76 -8.50
CA ILE A 113 11.74 12.48 -7.29
C ILE A 113 11.66 11.55 -6.07
N ALA A 114 10.56 10.81 -5.91
CA ALA A 114 10.41 9.83 -4.83
C ALA A 114 11.44 8.71 -4.93
N ALA A 115 11.67 8.20 -6.13
CA ALA A 115 12.64 7.15 -6.41
C ALA A 115 14.06 7.60 -6.02
N VAL A 116 14.45 8.83 -6.39
CA VAL A 116 15.73 9.42 -6.00
C VAL A 116 15.85 9.55 -4.48
N ILE A 117 14.79 9.96 -3.78
CA ILE A 117 14.81 10.04 -2.30
C ILE A 117 15.06 8.67 -1.67
N PHE A 118 14.36 7.63 -2.10
CA PHE A 118 14.56 6.26 -1.62
C PHE A 118 15.95 5.71 -1.95
N LEU A 119 16.44 6.01 -3.16
CA LEU A 119 17.79 5.63 -3.55
C LEU A 119 18.84 6.34 -2.67
N LEU A 120 18.71 7.65 -2.46
CA LEU A 120 19.64 8.44 -1.66
C LEU A 120 19.66 8.01 -0.18
N THR A 121 18.50 7.80 0.42
CA THR A 121 18.39 7.30 1.80
C THR A 121 18.92 5.87 1.95
N GLY A 122 18.66 5.00 0.97
CA GLY A 122 19.30 3.69 0.86
C GLY A 122 20.82 3.81 0.78
N THR A 123 21.35 4.68 -0.08
CA THR A 123 22.81 4.89 -0.19
C THR A 123 23.43 5.48 1.08
N LEU A 124 22.70 6.33 1.80
CA LEU A 124 23.19 6.92 3.03
C LEU A 124 23.32 5.87 4.14
N THR A 125 22.31 5.00 4.27
CA THR A 125 22.31 3.91 5.24
C THR A 125 23.30 2.80 4.88
N GLY A 126 23.45 2.48 3.58
CA GLY A 126 24.46 1.55 3.09
C GLY A 126 25.89 2.06 3.30
N TRP A 127 26.13 3.37 3.11
CA TRP A 127 27.41 3.98 3.46
C TRP A 127 27.69 3.89 4.97
N GLY A 128 26.68 4.16 5.81
CA GLY A 128 26.78 3.95 7.26
C GLY A 128 27.14 2.51 7.63
N ALA A 129 26.59 1.52 6.92
CA ALA A 129 26.88 0.10 7.12
C ALA A 129 28.33 -0.30 6.78
N ARG A 130 29.10 0.54 6.07
CA ARG A 130 30.56 0.33 5.93
C ARG A 130 31.30 0.60 7.23
N LEU A 131 30.83 1.57 8.02
CA LEU A 131 31.45 1.95 9.29
C LEU A 131 31.12 0.91 10.38
N PHE A 132 29.89 0.38 10.35
CA PHE A 132 29.45 -0.70 11.23
C PHE A 132 28.86 -1.83 10.39
N PRO A 133 29.61 -2.92 10.16
CA PRO A 133 29.15 -4.03 9.34
C PRO A 133 27.76 -4.53 9.76
N PRO A 134 26.86 -4.81 8.81
CA PRO A 134 25.53 -5.32 9.12
C PRO A 134 25.61 -6.71 9.76
N LEU A 135 24.65 -7.00 10.64
CA LEU A 135 24.53 -8.32 11.30
C LEU A 135 24.30 -9.43 10.28
N SER A 136 23.48 -9.12 9.28
CA SER A 136 22.92 -10.01 8.29
C SER A 136 22.33 -9.16 7.15
N LEU A 137 22.15 -9.75 5.98
CA LEU A 137 21.63 -9.06 4.78
C LEU A 137 20.43 -9.79 4.16
N ILE A 138 19.76 -10.62 4.96
CA ILE A 138 18.63 -11.44 4.51
C ILE A 138 17.48 -10.54 4.06
N GLN A 139 17.12 -9.52 4.85
CA GLN A 139 16.04 -8.60 4.53
C GLN A 139 16.33 -7.81 3.24
N ALA A 140 17.53 -7.25 3.12
CA ALA A 140 17.93 -6.53 1.91
C ALA A 140 17.91 -7.45 0.68
N GLY A 141 18.38 -8.69 0.83
CA GLY A 141 18.41 -9.68 -0.26
C GLY A 141 17.05 -10.16 -0.73
N TYR A 142 16.00 -10.15 0.12
CA TYR A 142 14.64 -10.47 -0.32
C TYR A 142 14.12 -9.46 -1.34
N HIS A 143 14.49 -8.19 -1.20
CA HIS A 143 14.00 -7.12 -2.09
C HIS A 143 14.85 -6.91 -3.35
N THR A 144 16.00 -7.59 -3.49
CA THR A 144 16.78 -7.55 -4.74
C THR A 144 16.38 -8.64 -5.74
N ARG A 145 15.47 -9.54 -5.36
CA ARG A 145 15.04 -10.67 -6.19
C ARG A 145 13.60 -10.48 -6.61
N PHE A 146 13.31 -10.75 -7.89
CA PHE A 146 11.94 -10.77 -8.36
C PHE A 146 11.22 -12.00 -7.82
N THR A 147 10.03 -11.81 -7.24
CA THR A 147 9.19 -12.92 -6.79
C THR A 147 7.76 -12.77 -7.33
N TRP A 148 7.14 -13.90 -7.70
CA TRP A 148 5.74 -13.92 -8.12
C TRP A 148 4.76 -13.44 -7.04
N PRO A 149 4.97 -13.74 -5.73
CA PRO A 149 4.15 -13.16 -4.67
C PRO A 149 4.17 -11.64 -4.64
N ASP A 150 5.33 -10.99 -4.82
CA ASP A 150 5.40 -9.52 -4.85
C ASP A 150 4.67 -8.95 -6.07
N ALA A 151 4.79 -9.59 -7.23
CA ALA A 151 4.04 -9.21 -8.43
C ALA A 151 2.51 -9.33 -8.22
N ALA A 152 2.06 -10.39 -7.54
CA ALA A 152 0.65 -10.58 -7.19
C ALA A 152 0.16 -9.59 -6.12
N LEU A 153 1.00 -9.27 -5.13
CA LEU A 153 0.71 -8.24 -4.13
C LEU A 153 0.56 -6.87 -4.80
N LEU A 154 1.44 -6.55 -5.75
CA LEU A 154 1.36 -5.32 -6.53
C LEU A 154 0.08 -5.27 -7.38
N THR A 155 -0.29 -6.35 -8.09
CA THR A 155 -1.52 -6.35 -8.89
C THR A 155 -2.75 -6.10 -8.04
N VAL A 156 -2.89 -6.82 -6.92
CA VAL A 156 -4.00 -6.66 -5.98
C VAL A 156 -4.02 -5.24 -5.40
N GLY A 157 -2.85 -4.72 -4.98
CA GLY A 157 -2.71 -3.36 -4.47
C GLY A 157 -3.15 -2.30 -5.47
N VAL A 158 -2.71 -2.40 -6.73
CA VAL A 158 -3.09 -1.48 -7.82
C VAL A 158 -4.59 -1.58 -8.12
N VAL A 159 -5.12 -2.79 -8.28
CA VAL A 159 -6.54 -3.04 -8.61
C VAL A 159 -7.45 -2.46 -7.52
N ILE A 160 -7.19 -2.78 -6.25
CA ILE A 160 -8.01 -2.29 -5.13
C ILE A 160 -7.89 -0.76 -5.02
N THR A 161 -6.68 -0.21 -5.17
CA THR A 161 -6.46 1.25 -5.10
C THR A 161 -7.29 1.98 -6.16
N LEU A 162 -7.23 1.55 -7.42
CA LEU A 162 -8.00 2.15 -8.51
C LEU A 162 -9.51 1.91 -8.36
N ALA A 163 -9.93 0.72 -7.94
CA ALA A 163 -11.33 0.41 -7.72
C ALA A 163 -11.95 1.29 -6.62
N LEU A 164 -11.22 1.50 -5.52
CA LEU A 164 -11.65 2.37 -4.43
C LEU A 164 -11.65 3.84 -4.84
N MET A 165 -10.63 4.31 -5.57
CA MET A 165 -10.61 5.68 -6.12
C MET A 165 -11.78 5.95 -7.06
N ASN A 166 -12.19 4.95 -7.85
CA ASN A 166 -13.32 5.08 -8.77
C ASN A 166 -14.67 5.07 -8.03
N ARG A 167 -14.81 4.29 -6.95
CA ARG A 167 -16.05 4.19 -6.17
C ARG A 167 -16.25 5.31 -5.16
N SER A 168 -15.17 5.80 -4.54
CA SER A 168 -15.23 6.77 -3.44
C SER A 168 -14.26 7.92 -3.71
N PRO A 169 -14.71 8.95 -4.45
CA PRO A 169 -13.87 10.08 -4.86
C PRO A 169 -13.21 10.84 -3.69
N SER A 170 -13.87 10.87 -2.53
CA SER A 170 -13.43 11.67 -1.38
C SER A 170 -12.34 11.02 -0.52
N GLN A 171 -12.02 9.73 -0.70
CA GLN A 171 -11.08 9.02 0.17
C GLN A 171 -9.83 8.54 -0.58
N ARG A 172 -8.66 8.71 0.05
CA ARG A 172 -7.39 8.12 -0.41
C ARG A 172 -7.25 6.74 0.22
N PRO A 173 -7.29 5.64 -0.55
CA PRO A 173 -7.19 4.30 0.01
C PRO A 173 -5.74 4.01 0.43
N LEU A 174 -5.39 4.42 1.65
CA LEU A 174 -4.03 4.31 2.19
C LEU A 174 -3.59 2.84 2.31
N VAL A 175 -4.47 1.97 2.79
CA VAL A 175 -4.14 0.55 3.07
C VAL A 175 -3.75 -0.20 1.80
N SER A 176 -4.51 -0.06 0.71
CA SER A 176 -4.16 -0.73 -0.56
C SER A 176 -2.93 -0.11 -1.22
N SER A 177 -2.69 1.17 -0.98
CA SER A 177 -1.50 1.86 -1.47
C SER A 177 -0.20 1.41 -0.79
N VAL A 178 -0.25 0.91 0.44
CA VAL A 178 0.93 0.39 1.15
C VAL A 178 1.52 -0.80 0.38
N ALA A 179 0.68 -1.69 -0.16
CA ALA A 179 1.13 -2.83 -0.96
C ALA A 179 1.90 -2.38 -2.23
N VAL A 180 1.39 -1.36 -2.91
CA VAL A 180 2.05 -0.75 -4.08
C VAL A 180 3.38 -0.11 -3.69
N ALA A 181 3.40 0.66 -2.60
CA ALA A 181 4.60 1.30 -2.10
C ALA A 181 5.69 0.30 -1.68
N TYR A 182 5.31 -0.73 -0.93
CA TYR A 182 6.18 -1.82 -0.47
C TYR A 182 6.91 -2.47 -1.65
N THR A 183 6.15 -2.93 -2.64
CA THR A 183 6.69 -3.68 -3.79
C THR A 183 7.55 -2.83 -4.72
N VAL A 184 7.28 -1.53 -4.83
CA VAL A 184 8.02 -0.63 -5.72
C VAL A 184 9.25 -0.03 -5.04
N PHE A 185 9.13 0.54 -3.84
CA PHE A 185 10.22 1.32 -3.25
C PHE A 185 11.24 0.50 -2.47
N LEU A 186 10.86 -0.64 -1.88
CA LEU A 186 11.83 -1.44 -1.11
C LEU A 186 12.94 -2.03 -1.99
N PRO A 187 12.67 -2.58 -3.19
CA PRO A 187 13.74 -3.01 -4.09
C PRO A 187 14.71 -1.89 -4.47
N LEU A 188 14.17 -0.68 -4.67
CA LEU A 188 15.00 0.48 -4.99
C LEU A 188 15.85 0.93 -3.79
N SER A 189 15.28 0.92 -2.58
CA SER A 189 16.00 1.22 -1.35
C SER A 189 17.10 0.17 -1.08
N ALA A 190 16.82 -1.11 -1.34
CA ALA A 190 17.78 -2.20 -1.20
C ALA A 190 18.92 -2.08 -2.22
N ALA A 191 18.61 -1.67 -3.45
CA ALA A 191 19.63 -1.35 -4.47
C ALA A 191 20.55 -0.20 -4.02
N GLY A 192 19.99 0.89 -3.49
CA GLY A 192 20.77 2.01 -2.94
C GLY A 192 21.64 1.60 -1.75
N PHE A 193 21.08 0.81 -0.83
CA PHE A 193 21.81 0.24 0.30
C PHE A 193 22.97 -0.66 -0.16
N GLY A 194 22.73 -1.52 -1.14
CA GLY A 194 23.74 -2.42 -1.71
C GLY A 194 24.87 -1.69 -2.44
N LEU A 195 24.52 -0.65 -3.21
CA LEU A 195 25.46 0.17 -3.99
C LEU A 195 26.59 0.73 -3.11
N THR A 196 26.27 1.14 -1.90
CA THR A 196 27.22 1.77 -0.98
C THR A 196 27.67 0.85 0.14
N SER A 197 26.92 -0.16 0.56
CA SER A 197 27.42 -1.10 1.59
C SER A 197 28.58 -1.95 1.09
N GLY A 198 28.62 -2.29 -0.21
CA GLY A 198 29.64 -3.17 -0.80
C GLY A 198 29.54 -4.63 -0.34
N ALA A 199 28.55 -4.96 0.48
CA ALA A 199 28.36 -6.27 1.10
C ALA A 199 27.17 -7.04 0.52
N LEU A 200 26.23 -6.35 -0.16
CA LEU A 200 25.04 -6.96 -0.74
C LEU A 200 25.31 -7.38 -2.21
N PRO A 201 25.48 -8.69 -2.50
CA PRO A 201 25.62 -9.14 -3.88
C PRO A 201 24.29 -8.98 -4.63
N GLY A 202 24.36 -8.60 -5.92
CA GLY A 202 23.17 -8.47 -6.77
C GLY A 202 22.33 -7.23 -6.47
N TRP A 203 22.91 -6.16 -5.92
CA TRP A 203 22.20 -4.90 -5.66
C TRP A 203 21.64 -4.28 -6.95
N GLU A 204 22.31 -4.50 -8.08
CA GLU A 204 21.88 -4.15 -9.43
C GLU A 204 20.54 -4.80 -9.81
N MET A 205 20.27 -5.99 -9.28
CA MET A 205 18.99 -6.68 -9.49
C MET A 205 17.85 -5.98 -8.77
N GLY A 206 18.10 -5.32 -7.63
CA GLY A 206 17.09 -4.49 -6.97
C GLY A 206 16.59 -3.34 -7.85
N LEU A 207 17.48 -2.73 -8.64
CA LEU A 207 17.08 -1.70 -9.62
C LEU A 207 16.27 -2.31 -10.78
N ALA A 208 16.67 -3.48 -11.27
CA ALA A 208 15.90 -4.21 -12.28
C ALA A 208 14.50 -4.60 -11.76
N VAL A 209 14.41 -5.04 -10.51
CA VAL A 209 13.16 -5.39 -9.83
C VAL A 209 12.27 -4.16 -9.65
N PHE A 210 12.82 -3.00 -9.29
CA PHE A 210 12.07 -1.73 -9.25
C PHE A 210 11.46 -1.39 -10.62
N LEU A 211 12.27 -1.47 -11.69
CA LEU A 211 11.79 -1.18 -13.05
C LEU A 211 10.73 -2.18 -13.50
N ALA A 212 10.92 -3.47 -13.21
CA ALA A 212 9.94 -4.52 -13.52
C ALA A 212 8.60 -4.27 -12.81
N HIS A 213 8.63 -4.00 -11.50
CA HIS A 213 7.42 -3.67 -10.73
C HIS A 213 6.78 -2.36 -11.21
N LEU A 214 7.56 -1.34 -11.58
CA LEU A 214 7.02 -0.10 -12.11
C LEU A 214 6.24 -0.34 -13.42
N VAL A 215 6.85 -1.03 -14.39
CA VAL A 215 6.21 -1.31 -15.69
C VAL A 215 5.00 -2.23 -15.51
N TRP A 216 5.13 -3.29 -14.72
CA TRP A 216 4.05 -4.22 -14.41
C TRP A 216 2.89 -3.52 -13.69
N GLY A 217 3.17 -2.69 -12.68
CA GLY A 217 2.18 -1.95 -11.92
C GLY A 217 1.42 -0.94 -12.79
N VAL A 218 2.12 -0.22 -13.67
CA VAL A 218 1.47 0.69 -14.63
C VAL A 218 0.58 -0.10 -15.59
N LEU A 219 1.06 -1.21 -16.16
CA LEU A 219 0.26 -2.07 -17.04
C LEU A 219 -0.99 -2.63 -16.34
N CYS A 220 -0.85 -3.15 -15.12
CA CYS A 220 -2.00 -3.62 -14.35
C CYS A 220 -2.99 -2.47 -14.06
N GLY A 221 -2.48 -1.27 -13.78
CA GLY A 221 -3.30 -0.09 -13.57
C GLY A 221 -4.07 0.34 -14.82
N THR A 222 -3.41 0.32 -16.00
CA THR A 222 -4.08 0.64 -17.27
C THR A 222 -5.17 -0.36 -17.60
N LEU A 223 -4.86 -1.66 -17.47
CA LEU A 223 -5.82 -2.73 -17.70
C LEU A 223 -7.01 -2.61 -16.74
N THR A 224 -6.76 -2.31 -15.47
CA THR A 224 -7.82 -2.09 -14.47
C THR A 224 -8.76 -0.97 -14.90
N LEU A 225 -8.22 0.18 -15.30
CA LEU A 225 -9.04 1.30 -15.79
C LEU A 225 -9.84 0.94 -17.05
N ILE A 226 -9.25 0.18 -17.97
CA ILE A 226 -9.96 -0.32 -19.16
C ILE A 226 -11.11 -1.24 -18.75
N PHE A 227 -10.89 -2.16 -17.81
CA PHE A 227 -11.94 -3.03 -17.26
C PHE A 227 -13.03 -2.25 -16.50
N LEU A 228 -12.68 -1.12 -15.89
CA LEU A 228 -13.62 -0.20 -15.24
C LEU A 228 -14.43 0.65 -16.23
N GLY A 229 -14.18 0.51 -17.55
CA GLY A 229 -14.94 1.18 -18.61
C GLY A 229 -14.28 2.42 -19.19
N PHE A 230 -13.07 2.79 -18.76
CA PHE A 230 -12.34 3.91 -19.37
C PHE A 230 -11.78 3.51 -20.73
N ARG A 231 -12.34 4.07 -21.81
CA ARG A 231 -11.92 3.78 -23.18
C ARG A 231 -10.63 4.56 -23.55
N PRO A 232 -9.59 3.92 -24.09
CA PRO A 232 -8.42 4.64 -24.60
C PRO A 232 -8.80 5.47 -25.84
N LEU A 233 -8.77 6.79 -25.69
CA LEU A 233 -9.27 7.74 -26.71
C LEU A 233 -8.22 8.12 -27.77
N ARG A 234 -6.94 7.84 -27.53
CA ARG A 234 -5.82 8.33 -28.37
C ARG A 234 -4.89 7.19 -28.78
N PHE A 235 -4.26 7.33 -29.95
CA PHE A 235 -3.22 6.40 -30.42
C PHE A 235 -2.11 6.21 -29.36
N LEU A 236 -1.71 7.29 -28.70
CA LEU A 236 -0.70 7.26 -27.64
C LEU A 236 -1.06 6.28 -26.51
N SER A 237 -2.34 6.15 -26.15
CA SER A 237 -2.78 5.21 -25.11
C SER A 237 -2.51 3.76 -25.49
N TYR A 238 -2.84 3.39 -26.74
CA TYR A 238 -2.59 2.04 -27.26
C TYR A 238 -1.09 1.77 -27.42
N ALA A 239 -0.33 2.74 -27.93
CA ALA A 239 1.11 2.62 -28.09
C ALA A 239 1.83 2.44 -26.75
N LEU A 240 1.46 3.21 -25.72
CA LEU A 240 2.02 3.08 -24.37
C LEU A 240 1.64 1.73 -23.73
N THR A 241 0.37 1.34 -23.81
CA THR A 241 -0.10 0.06 -23.25
C THR A 241 0.60 -1.13 -23.91
N GLY A 242 0.72 -1.11 -25.25
CA GLY A 242 1.48 -2.11 -26.00
C GLY A 242 2.97 -2.10 -25.66
N GLY A 243 3.55 -0.92 -25.44
CA GLY A 243 4.93 -0.76 -24.97
C GLY A 243 5.18 -1.41 -23.60
N TYR A 244 4.30 -1.16 -22.61
CA TYR A 244 4.43 -1.80 -21.30
C TYR A 244 4.24 -3.32 -21.36
N ALA A 245 3.29 -3.79 -22.17
CA ALA A 245 3.09 -5.23 -22.40
C ALA A 245 4.34 -5.87 -23.02
N LEU A 246 4.92 -5.24 -24.05
CA LEU A 246 6.15 -5.70 -24.69
C LEU A 246 7.32 -5.73 -23.69
N LEU A 247 7.48 -4.70 -22.87
CA LEU A 247 8.52 -4.65 -21.83
C LEU A 247 8.32 -5.74 -20.77
N CYS A 248 7.08 -6.03 -20.36
CA CYS A 248 6.80 -7.13 -19.43
C CYS A 248 7.13 -8.50 -20.05
N VAL A 249 6.76 -8.73 -21.32
CA VAL A 249 7.06 -9.97 -22.04
C VAL A 249 8.57 -10.14 -22.24
N ALA A 250 9.27 -9.09 -22.67
CA ALA A 250 10.71 -9.10 -22.86
C ALA A 250 11.44 -9.32 -21.52
N GLY A 251 11.05 -8.62 -20.45
CA GLY A 251 11.61 -8.81 -19.11
C GLY A 251 11.36 -10.21 -18.56
N GLY A 252 10.14 -10.73 -18.73
CA GLY A 252 9.79 -12.10 -18.35
C GLY A 252 10.57 -13.15 -19.13
N LEU A 253 10.79 -12.93 -20.43
CA LEU A 253 11.63 -13.80 -21.26
C LEU A 253 13.09 -13.77 -20.80
N VAL A 254 13.66 -12.59 -20.53
CA VAL A 254 15.02 -12.46 -20.00
C VAL A 254 15.14 -13.20 -18.66
N TYR A 255 14.20 -12.96 -17.74
CA TYR A 255 14.17 -13.65 -16.45
C TYR A 255 14.10 -15.18 -16.61
N PHE A 256 13.24 -15.66 -17.52
CA PHE A 256 13.11 -17.08 -17.83
C PHE A 256 14.41 -17.66 -18.40
N LEU A 257 15.03 -17.01 -19.39
CA LEU A 257 16.28 -17.46 -20.00
C LEU A 257 17.43 -17.49 -18.97
N SER A 258 17.55 -16.46 -18.13
CA SER A 258 18.54 -16.42 -17.05
C SER A 258 18.30 -17.50 -16.00
N SER A 259 17.04 -17.88 -15.74
CA SER A 259 16.72 -18.98 -14.82
C SER A 259 17.08 -20.37 -15.38
N VAL A 260 17.05 -20.55 -16.71
CA VAL A 260 17.39 -21.81 -17.38
C VAL A 260 18.91 -22.05 -17.36
N GLU A 261 19.73 -21.01 -17.48
CA GLU A 261 21.20 -21.13 -17.33
C GLU A 261 21.62 -21.63 -15.95
N ALA A 262 20.84 -21.34 -14.91
CA ALA A 262 21.08 -21.86 -13.55
C ALA A 262 20.75 -23.36 -13.38
N VAL A 263 20.03 -23.96 -14.34
CA VAL A 263 19.67 -25.40 -14.36
C VAL A 263 20.62 -26.20 -15.26
N ARG A 264 21.75 -25.63 -15.68
CA ARG A 264 22.80 -26.44 -16.32
C ARG A 264 23.48 -27.29 -15.25
N PRO A 265 23.50 -28.63 -15.37
CA PRO A 265 24.29 -29.45 -14.47
C PRO A 265 25.75 -28.96 -14.52
N PRO A 266 26.49 -28.95 -13.40
CA PRO A 266 27.90 -28.62 -13.42
C PRO A 266 28.59 -29.49 -14.49
N PRO A 267 29.58 -28.97 -15.23
CA PRO A 267 30.32 -29.80 -16.16
C PRO A 267 30.76 -31.05 -15.42
N SER A 268 30.32 -32.21 -15.89
CA SER A 268 30.69 -33.49 -15.29
C SER A 268 32.21 -33.50 -15.20
N LEU A 269 32.74 -33.52 -13.97
CA LEU A 269 34.15 -33.79 -13.75
C LEU A 269 34.51 -35.04 -14.57
N PRO A 270 35.66 -35.05 -15.28
CA PRO A 270 36.04 -36.19 -16.10
C PRO A 270 35.97 -37.46 -15.25
N ALA A 271 35.19 -38.42 -15.76
CA ALA A 271 35.10 -39.76 -15.17
C ALA A 271 36.50 -40.38 -15.18
N ALA A 272 37.07 -40.59 -13.99
CA ALA A 272 37.85 -41.75 -13.57
C ALA A 272 38.78 -41.36 -12.41
N LEU A 273 38.33 -41.66 -11.18
CA LEU A 273 39.25 -42.20 -10.19
C LEU A 273 38.93 -43.70 -10.10
N PRO A 274 39.94 -44.58 -10.12
CA PRO A 274 39.72 -46.03 -10.10
C PRO A 274 38.99 -46.43 -8.80
N PRO A 275 38.16 -47.50 -8.84
CA PRO A 275 37.46 -47.96 -7.65
C PRO A 275 38.47 -48.44 -6.61
N VAL A 276 38.35 -47.91 -5.39
CA VAL A 276 39.01 -48.46 -4.20
C VAL A 276 38.47 -49.87 -4.00
N PRO A 277 39.32 -50.90 -3.88
CA PRO A 277 38.85 -52.27 -3.68
C PRO A 277 38.19 -52.41 -2.30
N GLU A 278 36.91 -52.78 -2.29
CA GLU A 278 36.21 -53.22 -1.07
C GLU A 278 36.91 -54.48 -0.52
N THR A 279 37.61 -54.33 0.60
CA THR A 279 38.09 -55.48 1.37
C THR A 279 36.88 -56.15 2.03
N ARG A 280 36.34 -57.18 1.38
CA ARG A 280 35.42 -58.13 2.00
C ARG A 280 36.23 -59.07 2.88
N THR A 281 36.14 -58.90 4.20
CA THR A 281 36.55 -59.95 5.14
C THR A 281 35.33 -60.83 5.45
N PRO A 282 35.37 -62.14 5.17
CA PRO A 282 34.22 -63.03 5.31
C PRO A 282 33.95 -63.41 6.76
N LEU A 283 32.66 -63.61 7.05
CA LEU A 283 32.13 -64.31 8.22
C LEU A 283 32.52 -65.80 8.11
N ALA A 284 33.12 -66.36 9.17
CA ALA A 284 33.32 -67.80 9.33
C ALA A 284 32.65 -68.26 10.64
N SER A 285 31.83 -69.29 10.51
CA SER A 285 31.16 -70.03 11.58
C SER A 285 31.98 -71.28 11.97
N GLU A 286 31.60 -71.90 13.11
CA GLU A 286 32.00 -73.21 13.68
C GLU A 286 33.12 -73.13 14.76
N GLN A 287 32.78 -73.23 16.06
CA GLN A 287 32.35 -74.39 16.87
C GLN A 287 33.54 -75.24 17.39
N SER A 288 33.77 -75.21 18.71
CA SER A 288 34.25 -76.29 19.60
C SER A 288 34.40 -75.76 21.04
N GLY A 289 33.70 -76.34 22.03
CA GLY A 289 33.83 -76.01 23.46
C GLY A 289 34.95 -76.82 24.15
N PRO A 290 34.82 -77.19 25.46
CA PRO A 290 34.31 -76.47 26.62
C PRO A 290 35.39 -76.35 27.73
N GLY A 291 35.20 -75.50 28.75
CA GLY A 291 35.86 -75.75 30.04
C GLY A 291 36.24 -74.56 30.90
N LEU A 292 35.73 -74.62 32.14
CA LEU A 292 36.29 -74.08 33.39
C LEU A 292 35.99 -72.61 33.75
N LEU A 293 34.93 -72.45 34.57
CA LEU A 293 34.92 -71.57 35.76
C LEU A 293 35.90 -72.15 36.81
N PRO A 294 36.48 -71.37 37.76
CA PRO A 294 35.78 -70.34 38.56
C PRO A 294 36.60 -69.09 38.98
N SER A 295 35.92 -68.22 39.75
CA SER A 295 36.43 -67.16 40.67
C SER A 295 36.87 -65.85 40.02
N ALA A 296 36.08 -64.77 40.16
CA ALA A 296 35.99 -63.86 41.30
C ALA A 296 36.91 -62.64 41.10
N ASP A 297 36.33 -61.50 40.75
CA ASP A 297 36.40 -60.29 41.57
C ASP A 297 35.68 -59.12 40.88
N ILE A 298 34.78 -58.52 41.64
CA ILE A 298 34.06 -57.29 41.30
C ILE A 298 34.93 -56.12 41.77
N PRO A 299 35.09 -55.07 40.96
CA PRO A 299 35.01 -53.73 41.51
C PRO A 299 33.93 -52.90 40.82
N SER A 300 32.95 -52.53 41.63
CA SER A 300 32.06 -51.39 41.43
C SER A 300 32.88 -50.11 41.37
N GLN A 301 32.67 -49.27 40.36
CA GLN A 301 33.08 -47.86 40.39
C GLN A 301 31.88 -46.96 40.12
N THR A 302 31.51 -46.32 41.22
CA THR A 302 30.65 -45.15 41.47
C THR A 302 30.72 -44.05 40.40
N PRO A 303 29.58 -43.46 39.98
CA PRO A 303 29.58 -42.22 39.21
C PRO A 303 29.89 -40.98 40.09
N SER A 304 30.75 -40.13 39.54
CA SER A 304 31.24 -38.84 40.04
C SER A 304 30.12 -37.83 40.40
N PRO A 305 30.29 -36.98 41.44
CA PRO A 305 29.24 -36.05 41.88
C PRO A 305 28.99 -34.91 40.89
N THR A 306 27.71 -34.75 40.53
CA THR A 306 27.15 -33.61 39.81
C THR A 306 27.27 -32.33 40.64
N ALA A 307 27.82 -31.26 40.04
CA ALA A 307 27.86 -29.93 40.63
C ALA A 307 26.43 -29.40 40.85
N THR A 308 26.09 -29.10 42.10
CA THR A 308 24.84 -28.43 42.47
C THR A 308 24.99 -26.94 42.21
N LEU A 309 24.19 -26.37 41.30
CA LEU A 309 24.07 -24.92 41.14
C LEU A 309 23.15 -24.37 42.23
N THR A 310 23.71 -23.55 43.11
CA THR A 310 22.97 -22.78 44.12
C THR A 310 21.99 -21.82 43.45
N PRO A 311 20.71 -21.73 43.87
CA PRO A 311 19.79 -20.73 43.34
C PRO A 311 20.17 -19.32 43.81
N THR A 312 20.52 -18.45 42.86
CA THR A 312 20.71 -17.02 43.09
C THR A 312 19.39 -16.36 43.47
N ALA A 313 19.36 -15.64 44.59
CA ALA A 313 18.19 -14.90 45.06
C ALA A 313 17.70 -13.90 43.99
N THR A 314 16.44 -14.05 43.58
CA THR A 314 15.74 -13.08 42.73
C THR A 314 15.51 -11.79 43.53
N HIS A 315 16.13 -10.68 43.10
CA HIS A 315 15.75 -9.36 43.58
C HIS A 315 14.34 -9.03 43.07
N THR A 316 13.34 -9.15 43.95
CA THR A 316 11.97 -8.67 43.68
C THR A 316 11.96 -7.15 43.72
N LEU A 317 11.78 -6.51 42.56
CA LEU A 317 11.53 -5.06 42.50
C LEU A 317 10.18 -4.77 43.17
N VAL A 318 10.19 -3.88 44.17
CA VAL A 318 8.98 -3.38 44.83
C VAL A 318 8.17 -2.57 43.81
N PRO A 319 6.86 -2.80 43.63
CA PRO A 319 6.06 -2.02 42.70
C PRO A 319 5.94 -0.56 43.18
N THR A 320 6.50 0.36 42.40
CA THR A 320 6.24 1.80 42.56
C THR A 320 4.79 2.09 42.22
N ARG A 321 4.05 2.73 43.13
CA ARG A 321 2.71 3.28 42.87
C ARG A 321 2.82 4.48 41.93
N THR A 322 3.04 4.23 40.65
CA THR A 322 2.88 5.25 39.61
C THR A 322 1.39 5.41 39.35
N PRO A 323 0.81 6.62 39.47
CA PRO A 323 -0.60 6.81 39.14
C PRO A 323 -0.82 6.48 37.66
N THR A 324 -1.67 5.50 37.40
CA THR A 324 -2.15 5.18 36.06
C THR A 324 -3.05 6.32 35.59
N VAL A 325 -2.57 7.13 34.65
CA VAL A 325 -3.41 8.06 33.91
C VAL A 325 -4.36 7.21 33.07
N THR A 326 -5.57 7.01 33.58
CA THR A 326 -6.65 6.38 32.82
C THR A 326 -7.10 7.40 31.79
N LEU A 327 -6.65 7.23 30.55
CA LEU A 327 -7.21 7.96 29.41
C LEU A 327 -8.69 7.57 29.33
N THR A 328 -9.56 8.51 29.70
CA THR A 328 -11.00 8.33 29.50
C THR A 328 -11.23 8.30 27.98
N PRO A 329 -11.81 7.23 27.41
CA PRO A 329 -12.12 7.23 25.99
C PRO A 329 -13.04 8.41 25.70
N ALA A 330 -12.62 9.30 24.79
CA ALA A 330 -13.51 10.34 24.28
C ALA A 330 -14.71 9.64 23.61
N PRO A 331 -15.95 10.13 23.83
CA PRO A 331 -17.13 9.53 23.24
C PRO A 331 -16.98 9.45 21.72
N THR A 332 -17.33 8.30 21.15
CA THR A 332 -17.25 8.11 19.69
C THR A 332 -18.28 9.01 19.03
N PRO A 333 -17.90 9.93 18.12
CA PRO A 333 -18.84 10.84 17.50
C PRO A 333 -19.85 10.07 16.64
N VAL A 334 -21.14 10.34 16.83
CA VAL A 334 -22.22 9.74 16.05
C VAL A 334 -22.48 10.61 14.84
N TYR A 335 -22.48 10.05 13.64
CA TYR A 335 -22.78 10.80 12.41
C TYR A 335 -24.17 10.45 11.88
N ALA A 336 -24.89 11.48 11.43
CA ALA A 336 -26.20 11.35 10.79
C ALA A 336 -26.21 12.07 9.44
N ARG A 337 -26.96 11.52 8.48
CA ARG A 337 -27.20 12.14 7.18
C ARG A 337 -28.52 12.89 7.20
N ILE A 338 -28.53 14.11 6.68
CA ILE A 338 -29.77 14.89 6.50
C ILE A 338 -30.61 14.26 5.38
N ASN A 339 -31.86 13.92 5.69
CA ASN A 339 -32.81 13.27 4.81
C ASN A 339 -34.25 13.72 5.08
N ALA A 340 -34.59 14.94 4.66
CA ALA A 340 -35.96 15.43 4.70
C ALA A 340 -36.81 14.77 3.60
N ARG A 341 -37.76 13.89 3.96
CA ARG A 341 -38.61 13.19 2.97
C ARG A 341 -39.57 14.12 2.22
N GLY A 342 -39.94 15.25 2.82
CA GLY A 342 -40.87 16.24 2.26
C GLY A 342 -40.22 17.50 1.65
N GLY A 343 -38.89 17.58 1.59
CA GLY A 343 -38.18 18.76 1.10
C GLY A 343 -36.74 18.46 0.66
N ASN A 344 -36.05 19.44 0.09
CA ASN A 344 -34.68 19.27 -0.45
C ASN A 344 -33.56 19.44 0.59
N GLY A 345 -33.90 19.67 1.86
CA GLY A 345 -32.92 19.92 2.91
C GLY A 345 -33.56 20.19 4.27
N ALA A 346 -32.73 20.53 5.25
CA ALA A 346 -33.13 20.87 6.60
C ALA A 346 -32.45 22.16 7.07
N PHE A 347 -33.15 22.87 7.95
CA PHE A 347 -32.64 24.07 8.62
C PHE A 347 -32.10 23.69 10.00
N ILE A 348 -30.86 24.10 10.26
CA ILE A 348 -30.22 24.02 11.57
C ILE A 348 -30.44 25.37 12.26
N ARG A 349 -31.04 25.33 13.45
CA ARG A 349 -31.51 26.52 14.19
C ARG A 349 -30.70 26.78 15.44
N ALA A 350 -30.73 28.01 15.95
CA ALA A 350 -29.98 28.37 17.15
C ALA A 350 -30.58 27.77 18.43
N GLU A 351 -31.91 27.58 18.44
CA GLU A 351 -32.67 27.02 19.55
C GLU A 351 -33.61 25.89 19.05
N PRO A 352 -34.03 24.95 19.92
CA PRO A 352 -34.93 23.85 19.56
C PRO A 352 -36.39 24.31 19.43
N LYS A 353 -36.65 25.26 18.53
CA LYS A 353 -37.96 25.86 18.23
C LYS A 353 -38.06 26.19 16.75
N TYR A 354 -39.26 26.12 16.17
CA TYR A 354 -39.48 26.47 14.76
C TYR A 354 -39.29 27.96 14.45
N ASP A 355 -39.52 28.84 15.43
CA ASP A 355 -39.37 30.30 15.27
C ASP A 355 -37.94 30.81 15.53
N ALA A 356 -37.01 29.92 15.88
CA ALA A 356 -35.63 30.28 16.17
C ALA A 356 -34.84 30.63 14.89
N LEU A 357 -33.84 31.51 15.04
CA LEU A 357 -32.95 31.94 13.96
C LEU A 357 -32.28 30.74 13.29
N ILE A 358 -32.28 30.73 11.96
CA ILE A 358 -31.62 29.70 11.15
C ILE A 358 -30.12 30.00 11.13
N VAL A 359 -29.32 29.08 11.66
CA VAL A 359 -27.85 29.18 11.68
C VAL A 359 -27.29 28.74 10.33
N VAL A 360 -27.79 27.63 9.78
CA VAL A 360 -27.37 27.06 8.50
C VAL A 360 -28.54 26.33 7.82
N SER A 361 -28.63 26.43 6.49
CA SER A 361 -29.48 25.56 5.67
C SER A 361 -28.62 24.53 4.96
N MET A 362 -28.96 23.24 5.07
CA MET A 362 -28.20 22.16 4.44
C MET A 362 -29.11 21.28 3.59
N LEU A 363 -28.64 20.95 2.37
CA LEU A 363 -29.33 20.04 1.46
C LEU A 363 -29.26 18.59 1.96
N ASN A 364 -30.22 17.78 1.50
CA ASN A 364 -30.25 16.34 1.74
C ASN A 364 -28.97 15.67 1.23
N GLY A 365 -28.48 14.66 1.95
CA GLY A 365 -27.23 13.96 1.62
C GLY A 365 -26.01 14.43 2.40
N ASN A 366 -26.05 15.64 2.96
CA ASN A 366 -24.99 16.14 3.84
C ASN A 366 -24.96 15.38 5.17
N VAL A 367 -23.75 15.20 5.70
CA VAL A 367 -23.50 14.51 6.97
C VAL A 367 -23.21 15.54 8.06
N VAL A 368 -23.82 15.33 9.23
CA VAL A 368 -23.61 16.13 10.43
C VAL A 368 -23.22 15.23 11.59
N GLU A 369 -22.39 15.76 12.48
CA GLU A 369 -22.07 15.12 13.76
C GLU A 369 -23.23 15.38 14.73
N VAL A 370 -23.79 14.33 15.30
CA VAL A 370 -24.85 14.37 16.31
C VAL A 370 -24.20 14.45 17.69
N LEU A 371 -24.57 15.49 18.44
CA LEU A 371 -24.18 15.67 19.84
C LEU A 371 -25.20 14.97 20.74
N GLU A 372 -24.82 14.68 21.99
CA GLU A 372 -25.67 13.96 22.97
C GLU A 372 -26.88 14.78 23.44
N ASP A 373 -26.90 16.10 23.19
CA ASP A 373 -27.98 16.98 23.60
C ASP A 373 -29.25 16.75 22.75
N VAL A 374 -30.26 16.12 23.37
CA VAL A 374 -31.59 15.91 22.80
C VAL A 374 -32.62 16.61 23.68
N THR A 375 -33.51 17.39 23.06
CA THR A 375 -34.60 18.06 23.76
C THR A 375 -35.92 17.83 23.04
N VAL A 376 -37.00 17.63 23.79
CA VAL A 376 -38.35 17.57 23.23
C VAL A 376 -39.02 18.91 23.50
N ASN A 377 -39.45 19.58 22.44
CA ASN A 377 -40.16 20.84 22.54
C ASN A 377 -41.35 20.84 21.58
N GLU A 378 -42.51 21.27 22.07
CA GLU A 378 -43.78 21.27 21.31
C GLU A 378 -44.14 19.91 20.69
N GLY A 379 -43.78 18.80 21.36
CA GLY A 379 -44.03 17.44 20.86
C GLY A 379 -43.08 16.97 19.75
N VAL A 380 -42.08 17.78 19.38
CA VAL A 380 -41.06 17.45 18.39
C VAL A 380 -39.71 17.24 19.06
N THR A 381 -38.99 16.19 18.63
CA THR A 381 -37.66 15.89 19.17
C THR A 381 -36.58 16.61 18.38
N TRP A 382 -35.85 17.48 19.05
CA TRP A 382 -34.73 18.24 18.54
C TRP A 382 -33.42 17.64 19.00
N VAL A 383 -32.47 17.57 18.09
CA VAL A 383 -31.13 17.04 18.33
C VAL A 383 -30.13 18.13 17.99
N LYS A 384 -29.14 18.32 18.87
CA LYS A 384 -28.05 19.24 18.60
C LYS A 384 -27.04 18.58 17.67
N VAL A 385 -26.64 19.31 16.63
CA VAL A 385 -25.72 18.83 15.61
C VAL A 385 -24.61 19.84 15.36
N ARG A 386 -23.44 19.33 14.97
CA ARG A 386 -22.30 20.11 14.49
C ARG A 386 -22.08 19.81 13.01
N THR A 387 -21.98 20.86 12.21
CA THR A 387 -21.66 20.75 10.79
C THR A 387 -20.16 20.53 10.56
N ALA A 388 -19.76 20.09 9.37
CA ALA A 388 -18.35 19.95 8.99
C ALA A 388 -17.57 21.27 9.10
N ASP A 389 -18.25 22.41 8.98
CA ASP A 389 -17.68 23.75 9.13
C ASP A 389 -17.56 24.20 10.60
N GLY A 390 -17.87 23.32 11.56
CA GLY A 390 -17.78 23.59 12.99
C GLY A 390 -18.92 24.42 13.58
N LYS A 391 -20.00 24.68 12.82
CA LYS A 391 -21.18 25.40 13.33
C LYS A 391 -22.12 24.44 14.05
N GLU A 392 -22.57 24.85 15.23
CA GLU A 392 -23.51 24.07 16.04
C GLU A 392 -24.93 24.64 15.96
N GLY A 393 -25.93 23.76 16.01
CA GLY A 393 -27.32 24.16 16.17
C GLY A 393 -28.26 22.96 16.28
N TRP A 394 -29.55 23.23 16.29
CA TRP A 394 -30.62 22.28 16.53
C TRP A 394 -31.34 21.91 15.24
N ILE A 395 -31.59 20.63 15.05
CA ILE A 395 -32.35 20.08 13.93
C ILE A 395 -33.37 19.06 14.43
N VAL A 396 -34.47 18.92 13.71
CA VAL A 396 -35.50 17.92 14.03
C VAL A 396 -34.97 16.51 13.73
N ARG A 397 -35.11 15.59 14.70
CA ARG A 397 -34.62 14.20 14.62
C ARG A 397 -35.13 13.46 13.37
N GLU A 398 -36.38 13.65 13.00
CA GLU A 398 -37.01 12.97 11.85
C GLU A 398 -36.38 13.34 10.50
N LEU A 399 -35.65 14.47 10.44
CA LEU A 399 -34.93 14.91 9.25
C LEU A 399 -33.52 14.29 9.18
N LEU A 400 -33.13 13.45 10.15
CA LEU A 400 -31.85 12.77 10.22
C LEU A 400 -32.03 11.27 9.99
N ALA A 401 -31.13 10.69 9.20
CA ALA A 401 -30.97 9.26 9.02
C ALA A 401 -29.61 8.84 9.60
N THR A 402 -29.62 8.08 10.70
CA THR A 402 -28.40 7.48 11.28
C THR A 402 -28.19 6.06 10.77
N ALA A 403 -26.92 5.67 10.64
CA ALA A 403 -26.53 4.32 10.26
C ALA A 403 -26.51 3.34 11.45
N THR A 404 -26.50 3.86 12.68
CA THR A 404 -26.41 3.07 13.91
C THR A 404 -27.63 3.36 14.79
N PRO A 405 -28.50 2.38 15.07
CA PRO A 405 -29.55 2.55 16.08
C PRO A 405 -28.89 2.56 17.47
N ALA A 406 -28.71 3.74 18.05
CA ALA A 406 -28.32 3.86 19.45
C ALA A 406 -29.56 3.69 20.34
N PRO A 407 -29.49 3.03 21.51
CA PRO A 407 -30.60 2.99 22.45
C PRO A 407 -30.89 4.42 22.95
N GLY A 408 -32.11 4.93 22.77
CA GLY A 408 -32.48 6.31 23.13
C GLY A 408 -32.51 7.32 21.97
N TRP A 409 -32.34 6.82 20.74
CA TRP A 409 -32.96 7.41 19.56
C TRP A 409 -34.49 7.49 19.64
#